data_AF-A0A8S2RGW1-F1
#
_entry.id   AF-A0A8S2RGW1-F1
#
_cell.length_a   1.000
_cell.length_b   1.000
_cell.length_c   1.000
_cell.angle_alpha   90.00
_cell.angle_beta   90.00
_cell.angle_gamma   90.00
#
_symmetry.space_group_name_H-M   'P 1'
#
loop_
_entity.id
_entity.type
_entity.pdbx_description
1 polymer ?
#
loop_
_entity_poly.entity_id
_entity_poly.type
_entity_poly.pdbx_seq_one_letter_code
_entity_poly.pdbx_strand_id
1 'polypeptide(L)'
;MILGDFNIDIEQDGEKADRLLEWMDSCCLEPVVPDSNTSRRSDRTIDYAVTIGVDLTIQAYEGETTSDHKPLLGVLVGDKTSTDEGSRTIWPVFTLMLSYIFDYWEKE
;
A
#
# COMPACT_ATOMS: atom_id res chain seq x y z
N MET A 1 6.16 -2.37 -8.10
CA MET A 1 5.51 -2.54 -6.78
C MET A 1 4.30 -1.62 -6.73
N ILE A 2 3.15 -2.18 -6.38
CA ILE A 2 1.89 -1.46 -6.15
C ILE A 2 1.49 -1.74 -4.71
N LEU A 3 1.09 -0.73 -3.94
CA LEU A 3 0.53 -0.89 -2.59
C LEU A 3 -0.83 -0.20 -2.54
N GLY A 4 -1.78 -0.79 -1.81
CA GLY A 4 -3.06 -0.15 -1.58
C GLY A 4 -4.09 -1.07 -0.95
N ASP A 5 -5.30 -0.54 -0.84
CA ASP A 5 -6.52 -1.26 -0.48
C ASP A 5 -7.08 -1.96 -1.72
N PHE A 6 -7.01 -3.28 -1.75
CA PHE A 6 -7.56 -4.11 -2.83
C PHE A 6 -9.00 -4.52 -2.58
N ASN A 7 -9.54 -4.28 -1.38
CA ASN A 7 -10.86 -4.76 -0.93
C ASN A 7 -11.09 -6.27 -1.10
N ILE A 8 -10.03 -7.04 -1.32
CA ILE A 8 -10.06 -8.49 -1.57
C ILE A 8 -9.10 -9.15 -0.59
N ASP A 9 -9.61 -10.02 0.26
CA ASP A 9 -8.80 -10.84 1.14
C ASP A 9 -8.38 -12.11 0.40
N ILE A 10 -7.08 -12.29 0.19
CA ILE A 10 -6.53 -13.37 -0.65
C ILE A 10 -6.84 -14.76 -0.08
N GLU A 11 -6.98 -14.88 1.24
CA GLU A 11 -7.24 -16.17 1.90
C GLU A 11 -8.74 -16.42 2.09
N GLN A 12 -9.55 -15.37 2.23
CA GLN A 12 -10.95 -15.50 2.63
C GLN A 12 -11.98 -15.33 1.50
N ASP A 13 -11.65 -14.63 0.41
CA ASP A 13 -12.65 -14.24 -0.60
C ASP A 13 -12.85 -15.24 -1.76
N GLY A 14 -12.20 -16.41 -1.70
CA GLY A 14 -12.40 -17.52 -2.65
C GLY A 14 -12.29 -17.09 -4.11
N GLU A 15 -13.35 -17.27 -4.91
CA GLU A 15 -13.35 -16.99 -6.35
C GLU A 15 -12.90 -15.56 -6.72
N LYS A 16 -13.17 -14.56 -5.86
CA LYS A 16 -12.68 -13.20 -6.10
C LYS A 16 -11.17 -13.10 -5.97
N ALA A 17 -10.60 -13.76 -4.96
CA ALA A 17 -9.17 -13.85 -4.77
C ALA A 17 -8.52 -14.64 -5.91
N ASP A 18 -9.12 -15.76 -6.31
CA ASP A 18 -8.62 -16.61 -7.41
C ASP A 18 -8.47 -15.80 -8.71
N ARG A 19 -9.49 -15.03 -9.09
CA ARG A 19 -9.43 -14.19 -10.30
C ARG A 19 -8.36 -13.10 -10.23
N LEU A 20 -8.14 -12.54 -9.04
CA LEU A 20 -7.11 -11.54 -8.82
C LEU A 20 -5.71 -12.17 -8.93
N LEU A 21 -5.52 -13.35 -8.32
CA LEU A 21 -4.28 -14.12 -8.40
C LEU A 21 -3.97 -14.57 -9.84
N GLU A 22 -4.96 -15.05 -10.59
CA GLU A 22 -4.79 -15.39 -12.02
C GLU A 22 -4.33 -14.17 -12.85
N TRP A 23 -4.88 -12.99 -12.56
CA TRP A 23 -4.44 -11.75 -13.20
C TRP A 23 -3.00 -11.39 -12.79
N MET A 24 -2.65 -11.52 -11.51
CA MET A 24 -1.28 -11.29 -11.03
C MET A 24 -0.28 -12.24 -11.72
N ASP A 25 -0.61 -13.53 -11.80
CA ASP A 25 0.19 -14.56 -12.47
C ASP A 25 0.44 -14.22 -13.95
N SER A 26 -0.59 -13.76 -14.65
CA SER A 26 -0.48 -13.34 -16.06
C SER A 26 0.48 -12.16 -16.27
N CYS A 27 0.73 -11.38 -15.22
CA CYS A 27 1.62 -10.23 -15.19
C CYS A 27 2.97 -10.53 -14.51
N CYS A 28 3.22 -11.79 -14.11
CA CYS A 28 4.37 -12.18 -13.30
C CYS A 28 4.48 -11.37 -12.00
N LEU A 29 3.34 -11.10 -11.36
CA LEU A 29 3.24 -10.38 -10.11
C LEU A 29 2.95 -11.35 -8.97
N GLU A 30 3.44 -11.02 -7.79
CA GLU A 30 3.21 -11.79 -6.56
C GLU A 30 2.67 -10.87 -5.46
N PRO A 31 1.63 -11.29 -4.71
CA PRO A 31 1.17 -10.55 -3.55
C PRO A 31 2.16 -10.70 -2.39
N VAL A 32 2.37 -9.61 -1.67
CA VAL A 32 3.11 -9.57 -0.41
C VAL A 32 2.13 -9.09 0.64
N VAL A 33 1.70 -9.99 1.53
CA VAL A 33 0.61 -9.80 2.49
C VAL A 33 1.21 -9.63 3.90
N PRO A 34 0.70 -8.73 4.75
CA PRO A 34 1.18 -8.62 6.12
C PRO A 34 0.69 -9.77 6.99
N ASP A 35 1.43 -10.08 8.05
CA ASP A 35 1.08 -11.15 9.01
C ASP A 35 -0.15 -10.83 9.89
N SER A 36 -0.68 -9.60 9.82
CA SER A 36 -1.84 -9.18 10.60
C SER A 36 -2.88 -8.44 9.75
N ASN A 37 -4.12 -8.48 10.22
CA ASN A 37 -5.25 -7.83 9.57
C ASN A 37 -5.02 -6.32 9.40
N THR A 38 -5.43 -5.79 8.26
CA THR A 38 -5.24 -4.37 7.92
C THR A 38 -6.49 -3.55 8.12
N SER A 39 -7.66 -4.18 8.22
CA SER A 39 -8.90 -3.53 8.63
C SER A 39 -8.95 -3.37 10.16
N ARG A 40 -9.46 -2.25 10.66
CA ARG A 40 -9.84 -2.11 12.09
C ARG A 40 -11.26 -2.54 12.39
N ARG A 41 -12.06 -2.79 11.35
CA ARG A 41 -13.47 -3.19 11.45
C ARG A 41 -13.67 -4.70 11.35
N SER A 42 -12.65 -5.42 10.92
CA SER A 42 -12.67 -6.86 10.72
C SER A 42 -11.26 -7.44 10.86
N ASP A 43 -11.19 -8.76 10.93
CA ASP A 43 -9.97 -9.57 10.88
C ASP A 43 -9.43 -9.77 9.44
N ARG A 44 -9.94 -9.00 8.48
CA ARG A 44 -9.57 -9.12 7.06
C ARG A 44 -8.27 -8.40 6.73
N THR A 45 -7.53 -8.98 5.79
CA THR A 45 -6.29 -8.44 5.23
C THR A 45 -6.54 -8.05 3.78
N ILE A 46 -6.97 -6.80 3.59
CA ILE A 46 -7.40 -6.26 2.28
C ILE A 46 -6.43 -5.20 1.74
N ASP A 47 -5.48 -4.77 2.57
CA ASP A 47 -4.40 -3.87 2.18
C ASP A 47 -3.11 -4.69 2.08
N TYR A 48 -2.45 -4.66 0.94
CA TYR A 48 -1.18 -5.37 0.75
C TYR A 48 -0.37 -4.75 -0.39
N ALA A 49 0.78 -5.34 -0.69
CA ALA A 49 1.60 -4.98 -1.82
C ALA A 49 1.55 -6.05 -2.91
N VAL A 50 1.86 -5.65 -4.14
CA VAL A 50 2.01 -6.52 -5.29
C VAL A 50 3.33 -6.18 -5.96
N THR A 51 4.19 -7.17 -6.16
CA THR A 51 5.59 -6.97 -6.57
C THR A 51 6.02 -7.92 -7.67
N ILE A 52 7.20 -7.68 -8.26
CA ILE A 52 7.87 -8.57 -9.20
C ILE A 52 9.36 -8.58 -8.87
N GLY A 53 9.89 -9.73 -8.46
CA GLY A 53 11.32 -9.93 -8.24
C GLY A 53 11.95 -9.02 -7.18
N VAL A 54 11.18 -8.63 -6.15
CA VAL A 54 11.63 -7.74 -5.07
C VAL A 54 11.42 -8.43 -3.73
N ASP A 55 12.47 -8.43 -2.90
CA ASP A 55 12.38 -8.86 -1.51
C ASP A 55 11.80 -7.73 -0.65
N LEU A 56 10.48 -7.76 -0.52
CA LEU A 56 9.69 -6.82 0.28
C LEU A 56 9.04 -7.58 1.43
N THR A 57 9.22 -7.06 2.64
CA THR A 57 8.38 -7.44 3.79
C THR A 57 7.44 -6.29 4.12
N ILE A 58 6.17 -6.57 4.36
CA ILE A 58 5.22 -5.55 4.85
C ILE A 58 4.63 -5.95 6.21
N GLN A 59 4.34 -4.95 7.02
CA GLN A 59 3.73 -5.12 8.35
C GLN A 59 2.63 -4.08 8.53
N ALA A 60 1.52 -4.45 9.18
CA ALA A 60 0.51 -3.49 9.58
C ALA A 60 0.95 -2.72 10.83
N TYR A 61 0.70 -1.42 10.85
CA TYR A 61 0.96 -0.56 11.99
C TYR A 61 -0.11 -0.76 13.07
N GLU A 62 0.29 -1.29 14.22
CA GLU A 62 -0.61 -1.54 15.36
C GLU A 62 -0.77 -0.33 16.32
N GLY A 63 -0.20 0.82 15.97
CA GLY A 63 -0.34 2.03 16.78
C GLY A 63 -1.66 2.77 16.57
N GLU A 64 -1.79 3.93 17.22
CA GLU A 64 -2.99 4.74 17.10
C GLU A 64 -3.11 5.37 15.70
N THR A 65 -4.27 5.20 15.08
CA THR A 65 -4.67 5.83 13.83
C THR A 65 -6.14 6.23 13.93
N THR A 66 -6.54 7.28 13.20
CA THR A 66 -7.96 7.69 13.09
C THR A 66 -8.66 7.03 11.91
N SER A 67 -7.92 6.35 11.02
CA SER A 67 -8.48 5.61 9.90
C SER A 67 -9.10 4.29 10.37
N ASP A 68 -10.02 3.77 9.56
CA ASP A 68 -10.57 2.42 9.62
C ASP A 68 -9.64 1.35 9.02
N HIS A 69 -8.56 1.77 8.35
CA HIS A 69 -7.46 0.92 7.89
C HIS A 69 -6.20 1.18 8.72
N LYS A 70 -5.42 0.12 8.94
CA LYS A 70 -4.11 0.19 9.56
C LYS A 70 -3.08 0.58 8.49
N PRO A 71 -2.25 1.61 8.72
CA PRO A 71 -1.14 1.92 7.83
C PRO A 71 -0.23 0.71 7.60
N LEU A 72 0.32 0.57 6.39
CA LEU A 72 1.32 -0.45 6.08
C LEU A 72 2.73 0.14 6.12
N LEU A 73 3.66 -0.58 6.76
CA LEU A 73 5.09 -0.32 6.69
C LEU A 73 5.73 -1.38 5.81
N GLY A 74 6.36 -0.95 4.71
CA GLY A 74 7.14 -1.83 3.84
C GLY A 74 8.64 -1.66 4.07
N VAL A 75 9.35 -2.77 4.25
CA VAL A 75 10.80 -2.84 4.34
C VAL A 75 11.33 -3.53 3.08
N LEU A 76 12.03 -2.76 2.25
CA LEU A 76 12.70 -3.25 1.06
C LEU A 76 14.13 -3.68 1.44
N VAL A 77 14.47 -4.94 1.22
CA VAL A 77 15.85 -5.41 1.40
C VAL A 77 16.60 -5.16 0.09
N GLY A 78 17.63 -4.33 0.15
CA GLY A 78 18.49 -4.04 -0.99
C GLY A 78 19.85 -3.53 -0.56
N ASP A 79 20.85 -3.70 -1.41
CA ASP A 79 22.17 -3.13 -1.20
C ASP A 79 22.06 -1.59 -1.23
N LYS A 80 22.15 -0.97 -0.05
CA LYS A 80 22.21 0.49 0.09
C LYS A 80 23.44 1.00 -0.66
N THR A 81 23.24 1.57 -1.84
CA THR A 81 24.29 2.29 -2.58
C THR A 81 24.53 3.70 -2.04
N SER A 82 23.66 4.22 -1.16
CA SER A 82 23.88 5.47 -0.43
C SER A 82 23.11 5.51 0.90
N THR A 83 23.73 6.12 1.91
CA THR A 83 23.10 6.54 3.17
C THR A 83 22.35 7.84 2.93
N ASP A 84 21.29 7.81 2.14
CA ASP A 84 20.41 8.97 2.06
C ASP A 84 19.52 8.98 3.30
N GLU A 85 19.71 9.99 4.15
CA GLU A 85 18.78 10.31 5.23
C GLU A 85 17.39 10.43 4.61
N GLY A 86 16.44 9.63 5.10
CA GLY A 86 15.05 9.66 4.64
C GLY A 86 14.46 11.04 4.88
N SER A 87 14.59 11.93 3.88
CA SER A 87 13.87 13.19 3.84
C SER A 87 12.38 12.84 3.77
N ARG A 88 11.56 13.52 4.57
CA ARG A 88 10.10 13.39 4.61
C ARG A 88 9.47 13.75 3.26
N THR A 89 9.60 12.89 2.26
CA THR A 89 9.04 13.10 0.93
C THR A 89 7.58 12.66 0.89
N ILE A 90 6.73 13.33 1.68
CA ILE A 90 5.27 13.34 1.49
C ILE A 90 4.77 14.76 1.78
N TRP A 91 5.21 15.73 0.99
CA TRP A 91 4.61 17.08 0.98
C TRP A 91 4.62 17.72 -0.40
N PRO A 92 5.68 17.64 -1.24
CA PRO A 92 5.73 18.46 -2.46
C PRO A 92 4.60 18.16 -3.46
N VAL A 93 4.26 16.89 -3.70
CA VAL A 93 3.19 16.52 -4.65
C VAL A 93 1.81 16.86 -4.09
N PHE A 94 1.59 16.64 -2.79
CA PHE A 94 0.31 16.99 -2.14
C PHE A 94 0.11 18.50 -2.07
N THR A 95 1.16 19.26 -1.75
CA THR A 95 1.17 20.73 -1.78
C THR A 95 0.98 21.26 -3.20
N LEU A 96 1.58 20.65 -4.23
CA LEU A 96 1.37 21.03 -5.61
C LEU A 96 -0.10 20.83 -6.02
N MET A 97 -0.68 19.65 -5.72
CA MET A 97 -2.10 19.40 -6.02
C MET A 97 -3.02 20.39 -5.30
N LEU A 98 -2.79 20.64 -4.01
CA LEU A 98 -3.56 21.63 -3.24
C LEU A 98 -3.41 23.04 -3.81
N SER A 99 -2.22 23.43 -4.27
CA SER A 99 -2.02 24.76 -4.87
C SER A 99 -2.83 24.95 -6.15
N TYR A 100 -2.92 23.93 -7.01
CA TYR A 100 -3.75 23.99 -8.21
C TYR A 100 -5.24 24.02 -7.90
N ILE A 101 -5.68 23.24 -6.91
CA ILE A 101 -7.09 23.20 -6.50
C ILE A 101 -7.48 24.54 -5.87
N PHE A 102 -6.64 25.09 -5.00
CA PHE A 102 -6.89 26.37 -4.35
C PHE A 102 -6.99 27.52 -5.37
N ASP A 103 -6.03 27.59 -6.31
CA ASP A 103 -6.02 28.61 -7.38
C ASP A 103 -7.27 28.56 -8.28
N TYR A 104 -7.87 27.37 -8.45
CA TYR A 104 -9.10 27.20 -9.21
C TYR A 104 -10.30 27.77 -8.45
N TRP A 105 -10.41 27.48 -7.15
CA TRP A 105 -11.54 27.94 -6.31
C TRP A 105 -11.49 29.43 -5.96
N GLU A 106 -10.32 30.08 -5.98
CA GLU A 106 -10.21 31.52 -5.73
C GLU A 106 -10.59 32.38 -6.95
N LYS A 107 -10.66 31.77 -8.14
CA LYS A 107 -10.97 32.45 -9.42
C LYS A 107 -12.42 32.29 -9.87
N GLU A 108 -13.23 31.53 -9.13
CA GLU A 108 -14.70 31.47 -9.24
C GLU A 108 -15.34 32.42 -8.20
#